data_AF-A0A450RXX4-F1
#
_entry.id   AF-A0A450RXX4-F1
#
_cell.length_a   1.000
_cell.length_b   1.000
_cell.length_c   1.000
_cell.angle_alpha   90.00
_cell.angle_beta   90.00
_cell.angle_gamma   90.00
#
_symmetry.space_group_name_H-M   'P 1'
#
loop_
_entity.id
_entity.type
_entity.pdbx_description
1 polymer ?
#
loop_
_entity_poly.entity_id
_entity_poly.type
_entity_poly.pdbx_seq_one_letter_code
_entity_poly.pdbx_strand_id
1 'polypeptide(L)'
;MTTIHIDLDDGLLQRANAVLSEGGLSLSGAIRQWLTLIADKDPLPIEPGEPNETTIRAMEEREEDLPSFSSTNALMAYLNEGR
;
A
#
# COMPACT_ATOMS: atom_id res chain seq x y z
N MET A 1 -4.62 -17.74 23.79
CA MET A 1 -3.45 -17.05 23.23
C MET A 1 -3.29 -17.54 21.80
N THR A 2 -3.27 -16.64 20.82
CA THR A 2 -3.06 -16.99 19.41
C THR A 2 -1.63 -16.62 19.03
N THR A 3 -0.96 -17.48 18.25
CA THR A 3 0.43 -17.29 17.82
C THR A 3 0.46 -16.95 16.33
N ILE A 4 1.36 -16.04 15.94
CA ILE A 4 1.60 -15.65 14.54
C ILE A 4 3.04 -16.06 14.20
N HIS A 5 3.21 -16.75 13.08
CA HIS A 5 4.51 -17.06 12.50
C HIS A 5 4.73 -16.14 11.30
N ILE A 6 5.89 -15.47 11.25
CA ILE A 6 6.27 -14.55 10.18
C ILE A 6 7.69 -14.90 9.77
N ASP A 7 7.88 -15.22 8.50
CA ASP A 7 9.21 -15.41 7.93
C ASP A 7 9.81 -14.04 7.59
N LEU A 8 10.98 -13.77 8.15
CA LEU A 8 11.70 -12.50 7.99
C LEU A 8 13.15 -12.78 7.66
N ASP A 9 13.76 -11.89 6.87
CA ASP A 9 15.20 -11.84 6.72
C ASP A 9 15.87 -11.50 8.07
N ASP A 10 16.91 -12.25 8.43
CA ASP A 10 17.61 -12.07 9.72
C ASP A 10 18.21 -10.66 9.84
N GLY A 11 18.72 -10.11 8.73
CA GLY A 11 19.26 -8.77 8.69
C GLY A 11 18.19 -7.71 8.95
N LEU A 12 17.02 -7.86 8.34
CA LEU A 12 15.85 -7.01 8.58
C LEU A 12 15.41 -7.08 10.04
N LEU A 13 15.32 -8.30 10.60
CA LEU A 13 14.92 -8.52 11.99
C LEU A 13 15.86 -7.80 12.96
N GLN A 14 17.17 -7.91 12.73
CA GLN A 14 18.17 -7.26 13.58
C GLN A 14 18.08 -5.73 13.52
N ARG A 15 17.96 -5.16 12.31
CA ARG A 15 17.83 -3.70 12.13
C ARG A 15 16.56 -3.17 12.77
N ALA A 16 15.42 -3.84 12.54
CA ALA A 16 14.14 -3.44 13.12
C ALA A 16 14.18 -3.49 14.65
N ASN A 17 14.74 -4.57 15.23
CA ASN A 17 14.81 -4.72 16.67
C ASN A 17 15.73 -3.67 17.33
N ALA A 18 16.83 -3.28 16.69
CA ALA A 18 17.71 -2.22 17.18
C ALA A 18 16.95 -0.88 17.30
N VAL A 19 16.29 -0.46 16.21
CA VAL A 19 15.51 0.80 16.17
C VAL A 19 14.37 0.79 17.19
N LEU A 20 13.62 -0.30 17.26
CA LEU A 20 12.49 -0.41 18.20
C LEU A 20 12.96 -0.41 19.66
N SER A 21 14.06 -1.08 19.97
CA SER A 21 14.60 -1.16 21.33
C SER A 21 15.16 0.18 21.81
N GLU A 22 15.77 0.97 20.92
CA GLU A 22 16.17 2.35 21.23
C GLU A 22 14.96 3.21 21.65
N GLY A 23 13.79 2.98 21.03
CA GLY A 23 12.52 3.60 21.40
C GLY A 23 11.78 2.94 22.58
N GLY A 24 12.35 1.90 23.19
CA GLY A 24 11.72 1.17 24.30
C GLY A 24 10.52 0.28 23.90
N LEU A 25 10.39 -0.04 22.60
CA LEU A 25 9.32 -0.88 22.07
C LEU A 25 9.87 -2.25 21.67
N SER A 26 9.18 -3.33 22.04
CA SER A 26 9.54 -4.67 21.56
C SER A 26 8.92 -4.93 20.17
N LEU A 27 9.52 -5.83 19.40
CA LEU A 27 8.98 -6.23 18.10
C LEU A 27 7.53 -6.75 18.19
N SER A 28 7.24 -7.58 19.20
CA SER A 28 5.88 -8.09 19.43
C SER A 28 4.89 -6.99 19.87
N GLY A 29 5.38 -5.98 20.60
CA GLY A 29 4.61 -4.79 20.93
C GLY A 29 4.27 -3.96 19.70
N ALA A 30 5.24 -3.73 18.82
CA ALA A 30 5.06 -3.02 17.56
C ALA A 30 4.07 -3.73 16.64
N ILE A 31 4.21 -5.05 16.45
CA ILE A 31 3.28 -5.86 15.62
C ILE A 31 1.85 -5.77 16.17
N ARG A 32 1.68 -5.85 17.49
CA ARG A 32 0.35 -5.72 18.12
C ARG A 32 -0.27 -4.35 17.84
N GLN A 33 0.50 -3.27 17.98
CA GLN A 33 0.02 -1.92 17.73
C GLN A 33 -0.36 -1.72 16.27
N TRP A 34 0.44 -2.24 15.33
CA TRP A 34 0.16 -2.17 13.90
C TRP A 34 -1.14 -2.91 13.54
N LEU A 35 -1.35 -4.12 14.06
CA LEU A 35 -2.58 -4.88 13.85
C LEU A 35 -3.81 -4.19 14.47
N THR A 36 -3.67 -3.57 15.64
CA THR A 36 -4.74 -2.75 16.24
C THR A 36 -5.09 -1.57 15.34
N LEU A 37 -4.10 -0.86 14.80
CA LEU A 37 -4.36 0.27 13.90
C LEU A 37 -5.12 -0.15 12.64
N ILE A 38 -4.79 -1.30 12.06
CA ILE A 38 -5.51 -1.85 10.90
C ILE A 38 -6.96 -2.18 11.26
N ALA A 39 -7.16 -2.87 12.39
CA ALA A 39 -8.49 -3.27 12.83
C ALA A 39 -9.41 -2.07 13.14
N ASP A 40 -8.85 -0.98 13.64
CA ASP A 40 -9.63 0.17 14.09
C ASP A 40 -9.85 1.23 13.01
N LYS A 41 -8.91 1.44 12.09
CA LYS A 41 -8.93 2.61 11.19
C LYS A 41 -9.41 2.35 9.77
N ASP A 42 -9.31 1.12 9.25
CA ASP A 42 -9.70 0.69 7.89
C ASP A 42 -8.81 1.11 6.69
N PRO A 43 -7.81 2.04 6.77
CA PRO A 43 -6.67 2.02 5.86
C PRO A 43 -5.43 1.43 6.55
N LEU A 44 -4.59 0.80 5.73
CA LEU A 44 -3.24 0.40 6.15
C LEU A 44 -2.49 1.62 6.70
N PRO A 45 -1.87 1.54 7.90
CA PRO A 45 -1.17 2.65 8.55
C PRO A 45 0.23 2.83 7.95
N ILE A 46 0.31 2.94 6.64
CA ILE A 46 1.49 3.31 5.86
C ILE A 46 1.08 4.49 4.99
N GLU A 47 2.00 5.41 4.75
CA GLU A 47 1.77 6.41 3.71
C GLU A 47 1.54 5.69 2.38
N PRO A 48 0.63 6.19 1.50
CA PRO A 48 0.51 5.67 0.16
C PRO A 48 1.89 5.75 -0.51
N GLY A 49 2.51 4.58 -0.71
CA GLY A 49 3.84 4.49 -1.29
C GLY A 49 3.85 4.89 -2.76
N GLU A 50 5.00 4.72 -3.41
CA GLU A 50 5.07 4.85 -4.87
C GLU A 50 4.08 3.87 -5.54
N PRO A 51 3.35 4.31 -6.57
CA PRO A 51 2.52 3.41 -7.35
C PRO A 51 3.33 2.22 -7.87
N ASN A 52 2.69 1.07 -8.05
CA ASN A 52 3.39 -0.08 -8.62
C ASN A 52 3.86 0.20 -10.06
N GLU A 53 4.80 -0.60 -10.55
CA GLU A 53 5.40 -0.46 -11.88
C GLU A 53 4.35 -0.37 -13.01
N THR A 54 3.26 -1.13 -12.90
CA THR A 54 2.16 -1.07 -13.88
C THR A 54 1.47 0.28 -13.90
N THR A 55 1.24 0.86 -12.72
CA THR A 55 0.62 2.19 -12.58
C THR A 55 1.56 3.28 -13.06
N ILE A 56 2.85 3.18 -12.69
CA ILE A 56 3.88 4.11 -13.18
C ILE A 56 3.93 4.10 -14.70
N ARG A 57 3.99 2.92 -15.33
CA ARG A 57 3.99 2.81 -16.80
C ARG A 57 2.74 3.42 -17.43
N ALA A 58 1.56 3.16 -16.86
CA ALA A 58 0.31 3.74 -17.33
C ALA A 58 0.27 5.28 -17.18
N MET A 59 0.97 5.85 -16.19
CA MET A 59 1.12 7.29 -16.03
C MET A 59 2.18 7.90 -16.97
N GLU A 60 3.24 7.14 -17.29
CA GLU A 60 4.31 7.52 -18.21
C GLU A 60 3.90 7.44 -19.68
N GLU A 61 2.92 6.61 -20.00
CA GLU A 61 2.21 6.61 -21.29
C GLU A 61 1.50 7.96 -21.47
N ARG A 62 2.25 9.00 -21.86
CA ARG A 62 1.72 10.35 -22.06
C ARG A 62 0.85 10.43 -23.31
N GLU A 63 -0.34 10.95 -23.05
CA GLU A 63 -1.39 11.54 -23.89
C GLU A 63 -0.92 12.30 -25.15
N GLU A 64 -0.75 11.63 -26.28
CA GLU A 64 -1.03 12.30 -27.57
C GLU A 64 -2.36 11.87 -28.19
N ASP A 65 -2.98 10.79 -27.70
CA ASP A 65 -4.19 10.23 -28.33
C ASP A 65 -5.29 9.79 -27.34
N LEU A 66 -5.29 10.31 -26.10
CA LEU A 66 -6.40 10.03 -25.18
C LEU A 66 -7.66 10.83 -25.60
N PRO A 67 -8.81 10.16 -25.75
CA PRO A 67 -10.04 10.82 -26.15
C PRO A 67 -10.53 11.76 -25.05
N SER A 68 -10.88 12.98 -25.44
CA SER A 68 -11.56 13.95 -24.58
C SER A 68 -13.08 13.83 -24.72
N PHE A 69 -13.80 13.96 -23.60
CA PHE A 69 -15.26 13.83 -23.57
C PHE A 69 -15.92 15.08 -22.99
N SER A 70 -17.06 15.49 -23.55
CA SER A 70 -17.82 16.67 -23.10
C SER A 70 -18.83 16.39 -22.00
N SER A 71 -19.05 15.11 -21.64
CA SER A 71 -19.96 14.72 -20.57
C SER A 71 -19.55 13.40 -19.92
N THR A 72 -19.96 13.21 -18.67
CA THR A 72 -19.75 11.96 -17.92
C THR A 72 -20.41 10.77 -18.61
N ASN A 73 -21.60 10.95 -19.19
CA ASN A 73 -22.29 9.88 -19.92
C ASN A 73 -21.51 9.40 -21.15
N ALA A 74 -20.88 10.31 -21.90
CA ALA A 74 -20.07 9.96 -23.06
C ALA A 74 -18.80 9.18 -22.66
N LEU A 75 -18.13 9.59 -21.57
CA LEU A 75 -16.99 8.85 -21.01
C LEU A 75 -17.39 7.44 -20.58
N MET A 76 -18.50 7.29 -19.85
CA MET A 76 -18.95 5.99 -19.36
C MET A 76 -19.39 5.05 -20.49
N ALA A 77 -19.94 5.57 -21.58
CA ALA A 77 -20.25 4.76 -22.77
C ALA A 77 -18.95 4.18 -23.37
N TYR A 78 -17.94 5.02 -23.60
CA TYR A 78 -16.65 4.60 -24.14
C TYR A 78 -15.95 3.55 -23.26
N LEU A 79 -15.91 3.75 -21.93
CA LEU A 79 -15.27 2.80 -21.01
C LEU A 79 -15.97 1.44 -20.96
N ASN A 80 -17.28 1.39 -21.22
CA ASN A 80 -18.06 0.15 -21.20
C ASN A 80 -18.02 -0.62 -22.54
N GLU A 81 -17.71 0.05 -23.65
CA GLU A 81 -17.61 -0.56 -24.99
C GLU A 81 -16.31 -1.37 -25.19
N GLY A 82 -15.26 -1.08 -24.43
CA GLY A 82 -13.94 -1.72 -24.54
C GLY A 82 -13.73 -2.99 -23.72
N ARG A 83 -14.79 -3.76 -23.42
CA ARG A 83 -14.73 -4.96 -22.57
C ARG A 83 -14.97 -6.26 -23.33
#